data_AF-A0A1G6EJQ1-F1
#
_entry.id   AF-A0A1G6EJQ1-F1
#
_cell.length_a   1.000
_cell.length_b   1.000
_cell.length_c   1.000
_cell.angle_alpha   90.00
_cell.angle_beta   90.00
_cell.angle_gamma   90.00
#
_symmetry.space_group_name_H-M   'P 1'
#
loop_
_entity.id
_entity.type
_entity.pdbx_description
1 polymer ?
#
loop_
_entity_poly.entity_id
_entity_poly.type
_entity_poly.pdbx_seq_one_letter_code
_entity_poly.pdbx_strand_id
1 'polypeptide(L)'
;MRCLDAGSALAKWNNGMIDKTDIEIQAIKEARRFLAEVLTEMDLMTLFHDRSAAEIDRIIEACIDGFQDAMQRQADAVRNVPFNDTIPF
;
A
#
# COMPACT_ATOMS: atom_id res chain seq x y z
N MET A 1 11.36 5.34 26.10
CA MET A 1 10.23 4.42 25.85
C MET A 1 8.95 5.26 25.74
N ARG A 2 8.60 5.76 24.53
CA ARG A 2 7.36 6.55 24.26
C ARG A 2 6.82 6.42 22.82
N CYS A 3 7.38 5.53 21.99
CA CYS A 3 7.01 5.41 20.57
C CYS A 3 6.16 4.17 20.26
N LEU A 4 5.93 3.28 21.24
CA LEU A 4 5.18 2.02 21.07
C LEU A 4 3.70 2.13 21.48
N ASP A 5 3.33 3.15 22.26
CA ASP A 5 1.97 3.26 22.83
C ASP A 5 0.98 4.01 21.94
N ALA A 6 1.45 4.89 21.04
CA ALA A 6 0.56 5.64 20.16
C ALA A 6 -0.01 4.78 19.02
N GLY A 7 0.80 3.89 18.43
CA GLY A 7 0.36 2.99 17.37
C GLY A 7 -0.50 1.82 17.87
N SER A 8 -0.27 1.36 19.10
CA SER A 8 -0.99 0.22 19.68
C SER A 8 -2.35 0.58 20.28
N ALA A 9 -2.60 1.85 20.61
CA ALA A 9 -3.89 2.33 21.10
C ALA A 9 -4.95 2.44 19.98
N LEU A 10 -4.55 2.76 18.75
CA LEU A 10 -5.46 2.88 17.58
C LEU A 10 -5.96 1.53 17.05
N ALA A 11 -5.19 0.45 17.24
CA ALA A 11 -5.54 -0.88 16.73
C ALA A 11 -6.62 -1.62 17.56
N LYS A 12 -7.00 -1.10 18.74
CA LYS A 12 -7.85 -1.83 19.69
C LYS A 12 -9.37 -1.70 19.50
N TRP A 13 -9.85 -0.91 18.54
CA TRP A 13 -11.28 -0.56 18.50
C TRP A 13 -12.11 -1.26 17.42
N ASN A 14 -11.52 -2.01 16.48
CA ASN A 14 -12.31 -2.84 15.57
C ASN A 14 -11.49 -3.98 14.94
N ASN A 15 -11.27 -5.07 15.68
CA ASN A 15 -10.81 -6.37 15.14
C ASN A 15 -9.60 -6.32 14.16
N GLY A 16 -8.69 -5.35 14.33
CA GLY A 16 -7.49 -5.19 13.49
C GLY A 16 -7.63 -4.32 12.24
N MET A 17 -8.75 -3.61 12.04
CA MET A 17 -8.94 -2.67 10.93
C MET A 17 -8.92 -1.24 11.47
N ILE A 18 -7.82 -0.51 11.22
CA ILE A 18 -7.78 0.94 11.41
C ILE A 18 -8.63 1.52 10.28
N ASP A 19 -9.68 2.28 10.60
CA ASP A 19 -10.43 3.01 9.59
C ASP A 19 -9.46 3.87 8.78
N LYS A 20 -9.52 3.76 7.46
CA LYS A 20 -8.65 4.54 6.57
C LYS A 20 -8.85 6.01 6.88
N THR A 21 -7.75 6.74 7.00
CA THR A 21 -7.77 8.19 7.13
C THR A 21 -8.39 8.81 5.87
N ASP A 22 -8.99 10.00 6.01
CA ASP A 22 -9.53 10.74 4.87
C ASP A 22 -8.48 10.95 3.77
N ILE A 23 -7.21 11.07 4.16
CA ILE A 23 -6.06 11.20 3.24
C ILE A 23 -5.87 9.91 2.43
N GLU A 24 -5.93 8.74 3.06
CA GLU A 24 -5.79 7.45 2.38
C GLU A 24 -6.95 7.20 1.42
N ILE A 25 -8.18 7.52 1.84
CA ILE A 25 -9.37 7.45 0.97
C ILE A 25 -9.20 8.34 -0.27
N GLN A 26 -8.70 9.56 -0.06
CA GLN A 26 -8.47 10.50 -1.16
C GLN A 26 -7.36 10.03 -2.11
N ALA A 27 -6.26 9.49 -1.57
CA ALA A 27 -5.18 8.92 -2.38
C ALA A 27 -5.66 7.74 -3.26
N ILE A 28 -6.51 6.86 -2.73
CA ILE A 28 -7.10 5.76 -3.50
C ILE A 28 -7.98 6.29 -4.63
N LYS A 29 -8.80 7.32 -4.37
CA LYS A 29 -9.62 7.97 -5.41
C LYS A 29 -8.76 8.57 -6.53
N GLU A 30 -7.64 9.20 -6.19
CA GLU A 30 -6.70 9.75 -7.17
C GLU A 30 -6.04 8.65 -8.00
N ALA A 31 -5.70 7.52 -7.39
CA ALA A 31 -5.11 6.37 -8.06
C ALA A 31 -6.01 5.74 -9.15
N ARG A 32 -7.33 5.92 -9.07
CA ARG A 32 -8.29 5.46 -10.09
C ARG A 32 -7.96 6.00 -11.48
N ARG A 33 -7.45 7.23 -11.57
CA ARG A 33 -7.08 7.84 -12.84
C ARG A 33 -5.95 7.06 -13.51
N PHE A 34 -4.87 6.78 -12.77
CA PHE A 34 -3.74 6.02 -13.29
C PHE A 34 -4.13 4.61 -13.70
N LEU A 35 -5.00 3.95 -12.91
CA LEU A 35 -5.54 2.65 -13.28
C LEU A 35 -6.34 2.72 -14.59
N ALA A 36 -7.22 3.71 -14.74
CA ALA A 36 -8.02 3.88 -15.96
C ALA A 36 -7.17 4.16 -17.20
N GLU A 37 -6.10 4.94 -17.06
CA GLU A 37 -5.13 5.21 -18.13
C GLU A 37 -4.50 3.89 -18.62
N VAL A 38 -3.97 3.08 -17.70
CA VAL A 38 -3.37 1.77 -18.05
C VAL A 38 -4.39 0.80 -18.64
N LEU A 39 -5.60 0.71 -18.06
CA LEU A 39 -6.65 -0.16 -18.60
C LEU A 39 -7.09 0.26 -20.01
N THR A 40 -7.06 1.55 -20.31
CA THR A 40 -7.36 2.07 -21.66
C THR A 40 -6.25 1.73 -22.64
N GLU A 41 -4.99 1.94 -22.26
CA GLU A 41 -3.82 1.59 -23.09
C GLU A 41 -3.77 0.09 -23.43
N MET A 42 -4.22 -0.76 -22.51
CA MET A 42 -4.25 -2.21 -22.67
C MET A 42 -5.53 -2.75 -23.33
N ASP A 43 -6.48 -1.88 -23.72
CA ASP A 43 -7.79 -2.26 -24.25
C ASP A 43 -8.59 -3.18 -23.30
N LEU A 44 -8.46 -2.96 -21.99
CA LEU A 44 -9.11 -3.74 -20.93
C LEU A 44 -10.33 -3.04 -20.31
N MET A 45 -10.61 -1.79 -20.69
CA MET A 45 -11.69 -0.98 -20.07
C MET A 45 -13.07 -1.65 -20.09
N THR A 46 -13.37 -2.45 -21.12
CA THR A 46 -14.62 -3.22 -21.22
C THR A 46 -14.84 -4.19 -20.07
N LEU A 47 -13.78 -4.76 -19.48
CA LEU A 47 -13.90 -5.68 -18.34
C LEU A 47 -14.21 -4.98 -17.01
N PHE A 48 -13.95 -3.67 -16.94
CA PHE A 48 -14.06 -2.87 -15.73
C PHE A 48 -15.22 -1.87 -15.78
N HIS A 49 -15.84 -1.67 -16.93
CA HIS A 49 -16.92 -0.70 -17.15
C HIS A 49 -18.08 -0.84 -16.15
N ASP A 50 -18.47 -2.08 -15.83
CA ASP A 50 -19.62 -2.36 -14.95
C ASP A 50 -19.21 -2.57 -13.48
N ARG A 51 -17.95 -2.34 -13.13
CA ARG A 51 -17.48 -2.48 -11.74
C ARG A 51 -17.79 -1.21 -10.96
N SER A 52 -18.23 -1.40 -9.72
CA SER A 52 -18.47 -0.30 -8.81
C SER A 52 -17.17 0.37 -8.40
N ALA A 53 -17.28 1.64 -8.00
CA ALA A 53 -16.15 2.42 -7.50
C ALA A 53 -15.46 1.76 -6.28
N ALA A 54 -16.20 0.99 -5.47
CA ALA A 54 -15.67 0.26 -4.32
C ALA A 54 -14.90 -1.01 -4.73
N GLU A 55 -15.32 -1.70 -5.79
CA GLU A 55 -14.57 -2.83 -6.34
C GLU A 55 -13.27 -2.38 -6.98
N ILE A 56 -13.27 -1.24 -7.67
CA ILE A 56 -12.05 -0.62 -8.20
C ILE A 56 -11.11 -0.22 -7.07
N ASP A 57 -11.62 0.41 -6.01
CA ASP A 57 -10.81 0.75 -4.83
C ASP A 57 -10.16 -0.48 -4.20
N ARG A 58 -10.91 -1.57 -4.08
CA ARG A 58 -10.38 -2.83 -3.54
C ARG A 58 -9.22 -3.38 -4.38
N ILE A 59 -9.25 -3.23 -5.70
CA ILE A 59 -8.15 -3.65 -6.58
C ILE A 59 -6.92 -2.76 -6.35
N ILE A 60 -7.13 -1.45 -6.28
CA ILE A 60 -6.05 -0.48 -6.01
C ILE A 60 -5.40 -0.77 -4.65
N GLU A 61 -6.20 -0.95 -3.62
CA GLU A 61 -5.75 -1.27 -2.26
C GLU A 61 -4.91 -2.54 -2.24
N ALA A 62 -5.39 -3.64 -2.84
CA ALA A 62 -4.64 -4.89 -2.89
C ALA A 62 -3.27 -4.75 -3.59
N CYS A 63 -3.19 -3.93 -4.65
CA CYS A 63 -1.94 -3.63 -5.33
C CYS A 63 -0.99 -2.79 -4.45
N ILE A 64 -1.51 -1.78 -3.75
CA ILE A 64 -0.72 -0.92 -2.86
C ILE A 64 -0.19 -1.73 -1.67
N ASP A 65 -1.04 -2.49 -1.00
CA ASP A 65 -0.66 -3.31 0.16
C ASP A 65 0.43 -4.32 -0.23
N GLY A 66 0.24 -5.04 -1.33
CA GLY A 66 1.22 -6.00 -1.83
C GLY A 66 2.56 -5.35 -2.22
N PHE A 67 2.52 -4.15 -2.79
CA PHE A 67 3.72 -3.38 -3.10
C PHE A 67 4.45 -2.93 -1.83
N GLN A 68 3.73 -2.37 -0.85
CA GLN A 68 4.30 -1.94 0.43
C GLN A 68 4.93 -3.11 1.19
N ASP A 69 4.25 -4.26 1.26
CA ASP A 69 4.76 -5.48 1.87
C ASP A 69 6.04 -5.98 1.18
N ALA A 70 6.08 -5.91 -0.16
CA ALA A 70 7.27 -6.30 -0.92
C ALA A 70 8.44 -5.32 -0.67
N MET A 71 8.17 -4.02 -0.66
CA MET A 71 9.17 -2.98 -0.39
C MET A 71 9.73 -3.11 1.02
N GLN A 72 8.88 -3.36 2.02
CA GLN A 72 9.30 -3.56 3.40
C GLN A 72 10.22 -4.78 3.52
N ARG A 73 9.86 -5.92 2.91
CA ARG A 73 10.71 -7.12 2.88
C ARG A 73 12.06 -6.85 2.22
N GLN A 74 12.10 -6.09 1.13
CA GLN A 74 13.35 -5.72 0.46
C GLN A 74 14.21 -4.81 1.34
N ALA A 75 13.61 -3.81 1.98
CA ALA A 75 14.31 -2.90 2.89
C ALA A 75 14.92 -3.66 4.08
N ASP A 76 14.18 -4.61 4.65
CA ASP A 76 14.67 -5.46 5.73
C ASP A 76 15.79 -6.40 5.25
N ALA A 77 15.72 -6.92 4.04
CA ALA A 77 16.80 -7.72 3.45
C ALA A 77 18.10 -6.90 3.30
N VAL A 78 18.00 -5.65 2.84
CA VAL A 78 19.16 -4.73 2.72
C VAL A 78 19.71 -4.36 4.09
N ARG A 79 18.85 -4.09 5.07
CA ARG A 79 19.25 -3.74 6.44
C ARG A 79 19.95 -4.89 7.18
N ASN A 80 19.58 -6.13 6.85
CA ASN A 80 20.14 -7.33 7.45
C ASN A 80 21.38 -7.87 6.70
N VAL A 81 21.90 -7.13 5.71
CA VAL A 81 23.23 -7.39 5.15
C VAL A 81 24.26 -7.12 6.26
N PRO A 82 25.12 -8.10 6.62
CA PRO A 82 26.17 -7.86 7.59
C PRO A 82 27.02 -6.68 7.11
N PHE A 83 27.31 -5.71 7.99
CA PHE A 83 28.33 -4.69 7.78
C PHE A 83 29.72 -5.35 7.70
N ASN A 84 29.99 -6.12 6.65
CA ASN A 84 31.27 -6.77 6.38
C ASN A 84 31.97 -6.14 5.17
N ASP A 85 31.59 -4.91 4.80
CA ASP A 85 32.45 -4.10 3.97
C ASP A 85 33.70 -3.82 4.79
N THR A 86 34.82 -4.40 4.36
CA THR A 86 36.13 -4.07 4.90
C THR A 86 36.34 -2.59 4.62
N ILE A 87 36.23 -1.75 5.65
CA ILE A 87 36.54 -0.33 5.58
C ILE A 87 38.01 -0.23 5.15
N PRO A 88 38.33 0.27 3.94
CA PRO A 88 39.72 0.49 3.57
C PRO A 88 40.19 1.70 4.37
N PHE A 89 41.10 1.43 5.29
CA PHE A 89 41.92 2.44 5.97
C PHE A 89 42.73 3.26 4.97
#